data_AF-A0A962SC87-F1
#
_entry.id   AF-A0A962SC87-F1
#
_cell.length_a   1.000
_cell.length_b   1.000
_cell.length_c   1.000
_cell.angle_alpha   90.00
_cell.angle_beta   90.00
_cell.angle_gamma   90.00
#
_symmetry.space_group_name_H-M   'P 1'
#
loop_
_entity.id
_entity.type
_entity.pdbx_description
1 polymer ?
#
loop_
_entity_poly.entity_id
_entity_poly.type
_entity_poly.pdbx_seq_one_letter_code
_entity_poly.pdbx_strand_id
1 'polypeptide(L)' 'MSIRSRSIMLILMGIVLGASLTIGHTVMATREKTDTLPLAQLRTFTDVFTRIKNNYVEEVSDEELLEHAIKGMLRGL' A
#
# COMPACT_ATOMS: atom_id res chain seq x y z
N MET A 1 4.98 57.10 -24.22
CA MET A 1 3.93 56.16 -23.74
C MET A 1 4.46 54.74 -23.43
N SER A 2 5.73 54.58 -23.03
CA SER A 2 6.40 53.26 -22.89
C SER A 2 6.45 52.70 -21.45
N ILE A 3 6.21 53.52 -20.42
CA ILE A 3 6.21 53.06 -19.01
C ILE A 3 5.07 52.07 -18.74
N ARG A 4 3.85 52.35 -19.24
CA ARG A 4 2.67 51.49 -19.03
C ARG A 4 2.82 50.12 -19.70
N SER A 5 3.40 50.09 -20.91
CA SER A 5 3.67 48.83 -21.63
C SER A 5 4.70 47.97 -20.90
N ARG A 6 5.76 48.57 -20.34
CA ARG A 6 6.74 47.86 -19.49
C ARG A 6 6.12 47.28 -18.22
N SER A 7 5.26 48.03 -17.53
CA SER A 7 4.56 47.53 -16.34
C SER A 7 3.62 46.36 -16.65
N ILE A 8 2.89 46.43 -17.77
CA ILE A 8 2.03 45.34 -18.24
C ILE A 8 2.86 44.10 -18.56
N MET A 9 4.03 44.26 -19.19
CA MET A 9 4.94 43.16 -19.49
C MET A 9 5.49 42.49 -18.21
N LEU A 10 5.81 43.28 -17.17
CA LEU A 10 6.28 42.74 -15.89
C LEU A 10 5.19 41.96 -15.13
N ILE A 11 3.94 42.43 -15.18
CA ILE A 11 2.80 41.73 -14.55
C ILE A 11 2.51 40.41 -15.28
N LEU A 12 2.48 40.42 -16.62
CA LEU A 12 2.27 39.21 -17.42
C LEU A 12 3.35 38.16 -17.15
N MET A 13 4.61 38.59 -17.04
CA MET A 13 5.72 37.70 -16.74
C MET A 13 5.62 37.11 -15.32
N GLY A 14 5.18 37.90 -14.33
CA GLY A 14 4.93 37.42 -12.97
C GLY A 14 3.80 36.38 -12.90
N ILE A 15 2.72 36.58 -13.66
CA ILE A 15 1.60 35.63 -13.72
C ILE A 15 2.05 34.30 -14.34
N VAL A 16 2.82 34.34 -15.44
CA VAL A 16 3.33 33.13 -16.11
C VAL A 16 4.28 32.35 -15.20
N LEU A 17 5.16 33.04 -14.47
CA LEU A 17 6.07 32.43 -13.49
C LEU A 17 5.30 31.84 -12.30
N GLY A 18 4.32 32.55 -11.76
CA GLY A 18 3.48 32.07 -10.67
C GLY A 18 2.66 30.83 -11.08
N ALA A 19 2.05 30.86 -12.27
CA ALA A 19 1.31 29.73 -12.82
C ALA A 19 2.21 28.50 -12.99
N SER A 20 3.43 28.68 -13.51
CA SER A 20 4.40 27.60 -13.71
C SER A 20 4.79 26.90 -12.39
N LEU A 21 4.91 27.64 -11.29
CA LEU A 21 5.22 27.07 -9.97
C LEU A 21 4.03 26.33 -9.35
N THR A 22 2.79 26.73 -9.70
CA THR A 22 1.57 26.08 -9.21
C THR A 22 1.15 24.85 -10.01
N ILE A 23 1.74 24.60 -11.18
CA ILE A 23 1.56 23.35 -11.93
C ILE A 23 2.24 22.27 -11.10
N GLY A 24 1.46 21.70 -10.18
CA GLY A 24 1.89 20.69 -9.24
C GLY A 24 2.50 19.55 -10.02
N HIS A 25 3.75 19.24 -9.69
CA HIS A 25 4.34 17.95 -10.06
C HIS A 25 3.32 16.87 -9.65
N THR A 26 2.75 16.18 -10.63
CA THR A 26 1.99 14.96 -10.39
C THR A 26 2.94 14.02 -9.66
N VAL A 27 2.71 13.84 -8.37
CA VAL A 27 3.50 12.95 -7.52
C VAL A 27 3.31 11.56 -8.13
N MET A 28 4.29 11.10 -8.89
CA MET A 28 4.36 9.69 -9.27
C MET A 28 4.71 8.94 -8.01
N ALA A 29 3.68 8.61 -7.24
CA ALA A 29 3.77 7.53 -6.28
C ALA A 29 4.08 6.29 -7.10
N THR A 30 5.37 5.99 -7.25
CA THR A 30 5.85 4.67 -7.64
C THR A 30 5.24 3.72 -6.63
N ARG A 31 4.10 3.13 -7.01
CA ARG A 31 3.58 1.96 -6.33
C ARG A 31 4.60 0.87 -6.67
N GLU A 32 5.69 0.86 -5.91
CA GLU A 32 6.53 -0.31 -5.69
C GLU A 32 5.55 -1.47 -5.70
N LYS A 33 5.71 -2.37 -6.69
CA LYS A 33 4.81 -3.49 -6.93
C LYS A 33 4.54 -4.08 -5.57
N THR A 34 3.35 -3.78 -5.06
CA THR A 34 2.99 -4.13 -3.70
C THR A 34 3.06 -5.63 -3.76
N ASP A 35 4.01 -6.24 -3.05
CA ASP A 35 4.13 -7.68 -2.93
C ASP A 35 2.71 -8.18 -2.74
N THR A 36 2.15 -8.74 -3.81
CA THR A 36 0.71 -8.91 -3.90
C THR A 36 0.41 -9.85 -2.78
N LEU A 37 -0.27 -9.34 -1.74
CA LEU A 37 -0.47 -10.11 -0.53
C LEU A 37 -0.96 -11.50 -0.95
N PRO A 38 -0.40 -12.58 -0.38
CA PRO A 38 -0.74 -13.95 -0.76
C PRO A 38 -2.16 -14.32 -0.26
N LEU A 39 -3.17 -13.56 -0.68
CA LEU A 39 -4.55 -13.62 -0.18
C LEU A 39 -5.18 -14.99 -0.40
N ALA A 40 -4.81 -15.66 -1.50
CA ALA A 40 -5.24 -17.02 -1.78
C ALA A 40 -4.66 -18.03 -0.77
N GLN A 41 -3.37 -17.90 -0.43
CA GLN A 41 -2.72 -18.76 0.56
C GLN A 41 -3.25 -18.46 1.98
N LEU A 42 -3.42 -17.18 2.33
CA LEU A 42 -4.00 -16.77 3.60
C LEU A 42 -5.42 -17.31 3.78
N ARG A 43 -6.27 -17.18 2.75
CA ARG A 43 -7.63 -17.76 2.76
C ARG A 43 -7.60 -19.26 3.01
N THR A 44 -6.78 -19.97 2.24
CA THR A 44 -6.64 -21.42 2.36
C THR A 44 -6.17 -21.82 3.76
N PHE A 45 -5.21 -21.09 4.32
CA PHE A 45 -4.71 -21.31 5.68
C PHE A 45 -5.82 -21.13 6.71
N THR A 46 -6.57 -20.01 6.66
CA THR A 46 -7.68 -19.77 7.58
C THR A 46 -8.78 -20.82 7.47
N ASP A 47 -9.12 -21.26 6.26
CA ASP A 47 -10.17 -22.27 6.04
C ASP A 47 -9.78 -23.60 6.71
N VAL A 48 -8.52 -24.02 6.55
CA VAL A 48 -7.99 -25.23 7.18
C VAL A 48 -7.90 -25.06 8.70
N PHE A 49 -7.37 -23.93 9.18
CA PHE A 49 -7.24 -23.63 10.62
C PHE A 49 -8.59 -23.67 11.32
N THR A 50 -9.60 -23.01 10.77
CA THR A 50 -10.97 -23.01 11.29
C THR A 50 -11.58 -24.40 11.24
N ARG A 51 -11.35 -25.17 10.17
CA ARG A 51 -11.83 -26.54 10.07
C ARG A 51 -11.20 -27.44 11.13
N ILE A 52 -9.91 -27.30 11.40
CA ILE A 52 -9.23 -28.06 12.45
C ILE A 52 -9.82 -27.68 13.79
N LYS A 53 -9.87 -26.39 14.14
CA LYS A 53 -10.45 -25.90 15.40
C LYS A 53 -11.87 -26.42 15.65
N ASN A 54 -12.74 -26.40 14.64
CA ASN A 54 -14.15 -26.80 14.79
C ASN A 54 -14.37 -28.33 14.83
N ASN A 55 -13.46 -29.11 14.27
CA ASN A 55 -13.59 -30.57 14.19
C ASN A 55 -12.58 -31.30 15.07
N TYR A 56 -11.77 -30.58 15.85
CA TYR A 56 -10.85 -31.20 16.79
C TYR A 56 -11.65 -31.79 17.95
N VAL A 57 -11.28 -32.99 18.35
CA VAL A 57 -11.99 -33.77 19.38
C VAL A 57 -11.74 -33.19 20.78
N GLU A 58 -10.63 -32.47 20.94
CA GLU A 58 -10.23 -31.83 22.19
C GLU A 58 -10.21 -30.30 22.05
N GLU A 59 -10.40 -29.58 23.15
CA GLU A 59 -10.28 -28.12 23.13
C GLU A 59 -8.79 -27.75 23.05
N VAL A 60 -8.35 -27.29 21.88
CA VAL A 60 -7.00 -26.76 21.65
C VAL A 60 -7.08 -25.24 21.54
N SER A 61 -6.14 -24.54 22.20
CA SER A 61 -6.07 -23.08 22.13
C SER A 61 -5.60 -22.60 20.75
N ASP A 62 -6.01 -21.39 20.36
CA ASP A 62 -5.59 -20.80 19.07
C ASP A 62 -4.07 -20.64 18.98
N GLU A 63 -3.42 -20.32 20.10
CA GLU A 63 -1.97 -20.15 20.20
C GLU A 63 -1.22 -21.47 19.98
N GLU A 64 -1.66 -22.55 20.63
CA GLU A 64 -1.06 -23.87 20.48
C GLU A 64 -1.23 -24.42 19.05
N LEU A 65 -2.40 -24.22 18.44
CA LEU A 65 -2.65 -24.64 17.07
C LEU A 65 -1.77 -23.88 16.07
N LEU A 66 -1.54 -22.59 16.29
CA LEU A 66 -0.61 -21.78 15.49
C LEU A 66 0.84 -22.24 15.66
N GLU A 67 1.28 -22.52 16.89
CA GLU A 67 2.62 -23.02 17.17
C GLU A 67 2.88 -24.35 16.45
N HIS A 68 1.89 -25.26 16.46
CA HIS A 68 1.95 -26.52 15.73
C HIS A 68 2.04 -26.31 14.22
N ALA A 69 1.25 -25.39 13.66
CA ALA A 69 1.31 -25.05 12.24
C ALA A 69 2.70 -24.52 11.84
N ILE A 70 3.29 -23.63 12.64
CA ILE A 70 4.64 -23.09 12.41
C ILE A 70 5.69 -24.20 12.49
N LYS A 71 5.66 -25.04 13.53
CA LYS A 71 6.57 -26.19 13.67
C LYS A 71 6.44 -27.16 12.49
N GLY A 72 5.22 -27.39 11.99
CA GLY A 72 4.98 -28.20 10.80
C GLY A 72 5.62 -27.62 9.55
N MET A 73 5.44 -26.31 9.30
CA MET A 73 6.05 -25.61 8.17
C MET A 73 7.58 -25.65 8.24
N LEU A 74 8.18 -25.50 9.42
CA LEU A 74 9.64 -25.55 9.62
C LEU A 74 10.23 -26.95 9.41
N ARG A 75 9.49 -28.02 9.74
CA ARG A 75 9.93 -29.41 9.55
C ARG A 75 9.74 -29.91 8.11
N GLY A 76 8.90 -29.23 7.33
CA GLY A 76 8.65 -29.55 5.92
C GLY A 76 9.69 -28.99 4.95
N LEU A 77 10.69 -28.26 5.46
CA LEU A 77 11.86 -27.74 4.76
C LEU A 77 13.07 -28.66 5.00
#